data_AF-A0A2S9GNN3-F1
#
_entry.id   AF-A0A2S9GNN3-F1
#
_cell.length_a   1.000
_cell.length_b   1.000
_cell.length_c   1.000
_cell.angle_alpha   90.00
_cell.angle_beta   90.00
_cell.angle_gamma   90.00
#
_symmetry.space_group_name_H-M   'P 1'
#
loop_
_entity.id
_entity.type
_entity.pdbx_description
1 polymer ?
#
loop_
_entity_poly.entity_id
_entity_poly.type
_entity_poly.pdbx_seq_one_letter_code
_entity_poly.pdbx_strand_id
1 'polypeptide(L)' 'MRELRVVGLDIDGRRIICESGDSGEKFVLRSDDRLKAALRGDQAISNQMAIDVEVNMLRPKDIQSKIRAGASVEQVAA' A
#
# COMPACT_ATOMS: atom_id res chain seq x y z
N MET A 1 8.60 -11.32 -12.74
CA MET A 1 7.15 -11.43 -12.46
C MET A 1 6.54 -12.30 -13.54
N ARG A 2 5.60 -13.19 -13.21
CA ARG A 2 4.90 -14.03 -14.20
C ARG A 2 3.64 -13.33 -14.68
N GLU A 3 3.40 -13.35 -15.98
CA GLU A 3 2.23 -12.70 -16.58
C GLU A 3 1.00 -13.60 -16.49
N LEU A 4 -0.15 -12.97 -16.22
CA LEU A 4 -1.45 -13.64 -16.17
C LEU A 4 -2.31 -13.12 -17.32
N ARG A 5 -3.03 -14.03 -17.97
CA ARG A 5 -3.98 -13.73 -19.04
C ARG A 5 -5.39 -13.71 -18.49
N VAL A 6 -6.17 -12.69 -18.81
CA VAL A 6 -7.60 -12.65 -18.44
C VAL A 6 -8.37 -13.60 -19.36
N VAL A 7 -9.03 -14.60 -18.78
CA VAL A 7 -9.80 -15.60 -19.52
C VAL A 7 -11.30 -15.41 -19.39
N GLY A 8 -11.77 -14.67 -18.38
CA GLY A 8 -13.19 -14.35 -18.24
C GLY A 8 -13.54 -13.61 -16.97
N LEU A 9 -14.84 -13.41 -16.78
CA LEU A 9 -15.45 -12.89 -15.56
C LEU A 9 -16.29 -13.99 -14.91
N ASP A 10 -16.36 -13.95 -13.60
CA ASP A 10 -17.27 -14.77 -12.80
C ASP A 10 -18.72 -14.33 -13.00
N ILE A 11 -19.66 -15.18 -12.61
CA ILE A 11 -21.11 -15.04 -12.88
C ILE A 11 -21.66 -13.72 -12.32
N ASP A 12 -21.12 -13.29 -11.17
CA ASP A 12 -21.53 -12.06 -10.50
C ASP A 12 -20.88 -10.79 -11.10
N GLY A 13 -19.95 -10.94 -12.05
CA GLY A 13 -19.17 -9.85 -12.64
C GLY A 13 -18.21 -9.15 -11.67
N ARG A 14 -18.11 -9.63 -10.43
CA ARG A 14 -17.27 -9.05 -9.35
C ARG A 14 -15.89 -9.69 -9.26
N ARG A 15 -15.64 -10.75 -10.02
CA ARG A 15 -14.37 -11.46 -10.00
C ARG A 15 -13.90 -11.71 -11.43
N ILE A 16 -12.62 -11.52 -11.65
CA ILE A 16 -11.95 -11.74 -12.92
C ILE A 16 -11.19 -13.06 -12.80
N ILE A 17 -11.37 -13.93 -13.77
CA ILE A 17 -10.65 -15.18 -13.88
C ILE A 17 -9.44 -14.92 -14.78
N CYS A 18 -8.27 -15.17 -14.22
CA CYS A 18 -7.01 -15.09 -14.92
C CYS A 18 -6.39 -16.49 -15.00
N GLU A 19 -5.56 -16.73 -16.00
CA GLU A 19 -4.83 -17.96 -16.19
C GLU A 19 -3.34 -17.64 -16.36
N SER A 20 -2.48 -18.49 -15.82
CA SER A 20 -1.06 -18.40 -16.09
C SER A 20 -0.73 -18.91 -17.49
N GLY A 21 0.09 -18.14 -18.24
CA GLY A 21 0.53 -18.52 -19.58
C GLY A 21 1.22 -19.89 -19.67
N ASP A 22 2.03 -20.26 -18.66
CA ASP A 22 2.81 -21.51 -18.70
C ASP A 22 2.11 -22.74 -18.09
N SER A 23 1.34 -22.58 -17.01
CA SER A 23 0.86 -23.70 -16.20
C SER A 23 -0.64 -23.97 -16.32
N GLY A 24 -1.40 -23.11 -16.99
CA GLY A 24 -2.87 -23.22 -17.04
C GLY A 24 -3.54 -23.02 -15.67
N GLU A 25 -2.78 -22.62 -14.65
CA GLU A 25 -3.27 -22.37 -13.31
C GLU A 25 -4.22 -21.17 -13.32
N LYS A 26 -5.41 -21.37 -12.77
CA LYS A 26 -6.46 -20.35 -12.73
C LYS A 26 -6.38 -19.56 -11.42
N PHE A 27 -6.35 -18.25 -11.56
CA PHE A 27 -6.35 -17.29 -10.48
C PHE A 27 -7.62 -16.46 -10.54
N VAL A 28 -8.13 -16.05 -9.38
CA VAL A 28 -9.32 -15.21 -9.29
C VAL A 28 -8.94 -13.90 -8.64
N LEU A 29 -9.16 -12.80 -9.35
CA LEU A 29 -8.97 -11.44 -8.85
C LEU A 29 -10.34 -10.83 -8.54
N ARG A 30 -10.45 -10.05 -7.46
CA ARG A 30 -11.67 -9.27 -7.20
C ARG A 30 -11.63 -8.01 -8.05
N SER A 31 -12.77 -7.61 -8.58
CA SER A 31 -12.96 -6.36 -9.32
C SER A 31 -13.19 -5.18 -8.36
N ASP A 32 -12.26 -4.98 -7.43
CA ASP A 32 -12.30 -3.93 -6.42
C ASP A 32 -11.83 -2.57 -6.97
N ASP A 33 -12.04 -1.50 -6.19
CA ASP A 33 -11.70 -0.14 -6.61
C ASP A 33 -10.20 0.05 -6.85
N ARG A 34 -9.35 -0.72 -6.16
CA ARG A 34 -7.90 -0.72 -6.39
C ARG A 34 -7.55 -1.25 -7.78
N LEU A 35 -8.14 -2.37 -8.21
CA LEU A 35 -7.93 -2.89 -9.55
C LEU A 35 -8.47 -1.93 -10.61
N LYS A 36 -9.65 -1.34 -10.38
CA LYS A 36 -10.24 -0.34 -11.28
C LYS A 36 -9.36 0.90 -11.41
N ALA A 37 -8.78 1.39 -10.32
CA ALA A 37 -7.85 2.51 -10.32
C ALA A 37 -6.58 2.19 -11.13
N ALA A 38 -5.98 1.02 -10.89
CA ALA A 38 -4.80 0.56 -11.63
C ALA A 38 -5.06 0.44 -13.14
N LEU A 39 -6.25 -0.08 -13.54
CA LEU A 39 -6.63 -0.21 -14.96
C LEU A 39 -6.94 1.13 -15.64
N ARG A 40 -7.48 2.12 -14.90
CA ARG A 40 -7.75 3.46 -15.43
C ARG A 40 -6.46 4.23 -15.74
N GLY A 41 -5.29 3.70 -15.40
CA GLY A 41 -4.04 4.45 -15.44
C GLY A 41 -4.03 5.62 -14.47
N ASP A 42 -5.02 5.65 -13.57
CA ASP A 42 -5.02 6.52 -12.41
C ASP A 42 -3.92 5.95 -11.53
N GLN A 43 -2.71 6.45 -11.75
CA GLN A 43 -1.68 6.47 -10.72
C GLN A 43 -2.24 7.32 -9.57
N ALA A 44 -3.30 6.85 -8.91
CA ALA A 44 -3.38 6.91 -7.47
C ALA A 44 -2.11 6.21 -7.03
N ILE A 45 -1.07 7.04 -6.92
CA ILE A 45 0.23 6.75 -6.36
C ILE A 45 -0.04 5.68 -5.32
N SER A 46 0.48 4.48 -5.56
CA SER A 46 0.45 3.38 -4.60
C SER A 46 1.31 3.80 -3.41
N ASN A 47 0.86 4.83 -2.69
CA ASN A 47 1.42 5.38 -1.47
C ASN A 47 0.80 4.70 -0.25
N GLN A 48 0.10 3.57 -0.45
CA GLN A 48 -0.22 2.62 0.62
C GLN A 48 0.89 1.58 0.78
N MET A 49 2.13 2.03 0.62
CA MET A 49 3.22 1.69 1.54
C MET A 49 3.67 2.97 2.25
N ALA A 50 2.75 3.85 2.63
CA ALA A 50 2.85 4.44 3.94
C ALA A 50 2.71 3.27 4.90
N ILE A 51 3.85 2.61 5.14
CA ILE A 51 4.08 1.90 6.37
C ILE A 51 3.61 2.92 7.41
N ASP A 52 2.55 2.58 8.14
CA ASP A 52 2.23 3.23 9.39
C ASP A 52 3.38 2.84 10.34
N VAL A 53 4.58 3.38 10.05
CA VAL A 53 5.53 3.67 11.09
C VAL A 53 4.82 4.81 11.77
N GLU A 54 4.07 4.47 12.81
CA GLU A 54 3.85 5.33 13.94
C GLU A 54 5.24 5.88 14.27
N VAL A 55 5.62 7.00 13.63
CA VAL A 55 6.85 7.72 13.91
C VAL A 55 6.56 8.38 15.24
N ASN A 56 6.67 7.58 16.29
CA ASN A 56 6.71 8.00 17.67
C ASN A 56 8.06 8.70 17.96
N MET A 57 8.57 9.42 16.96
CA MET A 57 9.82 10.17 17.00
C MET A 57 9.41 11.64 16.96
N LEU A 58 9.64 12.33 18.08
CA LEU A 58 9.41 13.76 18.22
C LEU A 58 9.98 14.50 17.01
N ARG A 59 9.20 15.39 16.39
CA ARG A 59 9.70 16.12 15.22
C ARG A 59 10.89 16.98 15.64
N PRO A 60 11.85 17.26 14.73
CA PRO A 60 13.04 18.04 15.06
C PRO A 60 12.74 19.39 15.72
N LYS A 61 11.61 20.01 15.35
CA LYS A 61 11.12 21.26 15.96
C LYS A 61 10.70 21.08 17.42
N ASP A 62 10.05 19.97 17.75
CA ASP A 62 9.59 19.66 19.11
C ASP A 62 10.76 19.27 20.01
N ILE A 63 11.74 18.53 19.46
CA ILE A 63 13.03 18.26 20.09
C ILE A 63 13.72 19.58 20.50
N GLN A 64 13.85 20.54 19.58
CA GLN A 64 14.47 21.83 19.89
C GLN A 64 13.68 22.66 20.90
N SER A 65 12.35 22.60 20.86
CA SER A 65 11.51 23.30 21.83
C SER A 65 11.67 22.74 23.23
N LYS A 66 11.73 21.42 23.38
CA LYS A 66 11.98 20.74 24.67
C LYS A 66 13.37 21.06 25.22
N ILE A 67 14.40 21.05 24.38
CA ILE A 67 15.77 21.40 24.79
C ILE A 67 15.83 22.86 25.29
N ARG A 68 15.20 23.80 24.56
CA ARG A 68 15.12 25.21 25.00
C ARG A 68 14.32 25.39 26.29
N ALA A 69 13.35 24.53 26.56
CA ALA A 69 12.59 24.50 27.79
C ALA A 69 13.33 23.82 28.97
N GLY A 70 14.56 23.32 28.75
CA GLY A 70 15.39 22.72 29.79
C GLY A 70 15.24 21.21 29.95
N ALA A 71 14.63 20.50 28.99
CA ALA A 71 14.57 19.04 29.01
C ALA A 71 15.95 18.42 28.76
N SER A 72 16.29 17.36 29.51
CA SER A 72 17.52 16.60 29.32
C SER A 72 17.45 15.71 28.07
N VAL A 73 18.61 15.38 27.50
CA VAL A 73 18.74 14.52 26.30
C VAL A 73 18.02 13.18 26.44
N GLU A 74 17.99 12.60 27.63
CA GLU A 74 17.27 11.35 27.92
C GLU A 74 15.74 11.50 27.82
N GLN A 75 15.19 12.68 28.12
CA GLN A 75 13.74 12.96 28.09
C GLN A 75 13.22 13.30 26.68
N VAL A 76 14.14 13.49 25.74
CA VAL A 76 13.83 13.83 24.34
C VAL A 76 13.95 12.60 23.44
N ALA A 77 14.67 11.56 23.88
CA ALA A 77 14.85 10.31 23.15
C ALA A 77 13.85 9.20 23.56
N ALA A 78 13.08 9.42 24.63
CA ALA A 78 12.04 8.51 25.12
C ALA A 78 10.67 8.75 24.48
#